data_AF-H0TXW6-F1
#
_entry.id   AF-H0TXW6-F1
#
_cell.length_a   1.000
_cell.length_b   1.000
_cell.length_c   1.000
_cell.angle_alpha   90.00
_cell.angle_beta   90.00
_cell.angle_gamma   90.00
#
_symmetry.space_group_name_H-M   'P 1'
#
loop_
_entity.id
_entity.type
_entity.pdbx_description
1 polymer ?
#
loop_
_entity_poly.entity_id
_entity_poly.type
_entity_poly.pdbx_seq_one_letter_code
_entity_poly.pdbx_strand_id
1 'polypeptide(L)'
;MRLHHILLPVALMIGTGAAAYAQDSSKLPAQKWRPKDGIYAVPGPDHATRCGDQAEAYVELGENFIGGNEYGCSIRKITDLAPGRMKLEAQCDDAQTEKPKNELILLKRIDDYTFSWSQITRGASTAGVTFAYCPEDAQRTYRENSARAKEEKAKEPTQKQ
;
A
#
# COMPACT_ATOMS: atom_id res chain seq x y z
N MET A 1 4.48 -41.97 78.28
CA MET A 1 3.91 -42.87 77.25
C MET A 1 3.79 -42.11 75.94
N ARG A 2 4.43 -42.64 74.89
CA ARG A 2 4.22 -42.46 73.45
C ARG A 2 3.96 -41.05 72.88
N LEU A 3 5.03 -40.48 72.32
CA LEU A 3 5.03 -39.66 71.10
C LEU A 3 4.26 -40.39 69.98
N HIS A 4 3.41 -39.67 69.24
CA HIS A 4 3.18 -39.89 67.80
C HIS A 4 2.97 -38.52 67.12
N HIS A 5 3.66 -38.38 66.00
CA HIS A 5 3.76 -37.21 65.12
C HIS A 5 2.43 -36.83 64.47
N ILE A 6 2.19 -35.52 64.28
CA ILE A 6 1.52 -35.01 63.08
C ILE A 6 2.30 -33.78 62.59
N LEU A 7 2.99 -33.97 61.48
CA LEU A 7 3.58 -32.94 60.64
C LEU A 7 2.50 -32.53 59.63
N LEU A 8 2.17 -31.25 59.50
CA LEU A 8 1.60 -30.72 58.26
C LEU A 8 2.09 -29.28 58.03
N PRO A 9 2.62 -28.97 56.83
CA PRO A 9 3.15 -27.65 56.46
C PRO A 9 2.00 -26.74 56.02
N VAL A 10 2.25 -25.43 55.83
CA VAL A 10 1.80 -24.67 54.64
C VAL A 10 2.23 -23.19 54.74
N ALA A 11 3.04 -22.83 53.75
CA ALA A 11 3.21 -21.58 53.02
C ALA A 11 3.16 -20.22 53.75
N LEU A 12 4.36 -19.65 53.88
CA LEU A 12 4.63 -18.22 53.76
C LEU A 12 4.15 -17.72 52.37
N MET A 13 3.24 -16.75 52.31
CA MET A 13 3.04 -15.93 51.11
C MET A 13 3.13 -14.47 51.51
N ILE A 14 4.34 -13.93 51.40
CA ILE A 14 4.60 -12.50 51.33
C ILE A 14 4.11 -12.07 49.94
N GLY A 15 2.88 -11.59 49.86
CA GLY A 15 2.36 -10.92 48.68
C GLY A 15 2.95 -9.52 48.58
N THR A 16 4.15 -9.40 48.02
CA THR A 16 4.65 -8.14 47.46
C THR A 16 3.66 -7.66 46.42
N GLY A 17 2.95 -6.56 46.71
CA GLY A 17 2.19 -5.83 45.71
C GLY A 17 3.16 -5.35 44.64
N ALA A 18 3.25 -6.09 43.53
CA ALA A 18 3.86 -5.57 42.32
C ALA A 18 2.98 -4.40 41.88
N ALA A 19 3.52 -3.18 41.98
CA ALA A 19 2.97 -2.04 41.28
C ALA A 19 2.88 -2.46 39.80
N ALA A 20 1.65 -2.66 39.33
CA ALA A 20 1.37 -2.81 37.92
C ALA A 20 1.79 -1.49 37.27
N TYR A 21 3.03 -1.41 36.81
CA TYR A 21 3.42 -0.41 35.84
C TYR A 21 2.62 -0.72 34.58
N ALA A 22 1.45 -0.08 34.47
CA ALA A 22 0.85 0.19 33.18
C ALA A 22 1.91 0.98 32.41
N GLN A 23 2.70 0.27 31.59
CA GLN A 23 3.52 0.91 30.59
C GLN A 23 2.54 1.56 29.63
N ASP A 24 2.28 2.85 29.88
CA ASP A 24 1.76 3.77 28.88
C ASP A 24 2.86 3.90 27.82
N SER A 25 2.99 2.85 27.01
CA SER A 25 3.73 2.92 25.78
C SER A 25 2.91 3.85 24.91
N SER A 26 3.26 5.13 24.94
CA SER A 26 2.82 6.12 23.97
C SER A 26 3.12 5.55 22.59
N LYS A 27 2.13 4.88 22.01
CA LYS A 27 2.21 4.26 20.70
C LYS A 27 2.45 5.41 19.75
N LEU A 28 3.70 5.55 19.29
CA LEU A 28 4.03 6.45 18.20
C LEU A 28 2.96 6.23 17.12
N PRO A 29 2.34 7.31 16.60
CA PRO A 29 1.29 7.16 15.61
C PRO A 29 1.86 6.28 14.50
N ALA A 30 1.24 5.11 14.31
CA ALA A 30 1.72 4.14 13.34
C ALA A 30 1.85 4.89 12.00
N GLN A 31 3.08 4.93 11.46
CA GLN A 31 3.34 5.67 10.25
C GLN A 31 2.37 5.19 9.16
N LYS A 32 1.66 6.15 8.55
CA LYS A 32 0.69 5.85 7.51
C LYS A 32 1.42 5.23 6.32
N TRP A 33 1.14 3.97 6.05
CA TRP A 33 1.77 3.23 4.96
C TRP A 33 1.36 3.83 3.61
N ARG A 34 2.31 3.93 2.70
CA ARG A 34 2.11 4.26 1.29
C ARG A 34 2.93 3.28 0.43
N PRO A 35 2.41 2.78 -0.69
CA PRO A 35 3.26 2.15 -1.71
C PRO A 35 4.31 3.16 -2.17
N LYS A 36 5.47 2.65 -2.61
CA LYS A 36 6.52 3.48 -3.22
C LYS A 36 6.04 4.02 -4.56
N ASP A 37 6.49 5.20 -4.92
CA ASP A 37 6.30 5.68 -6.29
C ASP A 37 7.16 4.85 -7.26
N GLY A 38 6.61 4.57 -8.44
CA GLY A 38 7.25 3.80 -9.49
C GLY A 38 6.33 2.74 -10.10
N ILE A 39 6.96 1.83 -10.83
CA ILE A 39 6.29 0.78 -11.59
C ILE A 39 6.26 -0.55 -10.83
N TYR A 40 5.20 -1.30 -11.09
CA TYR A 40 4.93 -2.60 -10.50
C TYR A 40 4.44 -3.57 -11.57
N ALA A 41 4.66 -4.86 -11.33
CA ALA A 41 4.12 -5.94 -12.15
C ALA A 41 3.57 -7.05 -11.25
N VAL A 42 2.69 -7.88 -11.81
CA VAL A 42 2.21 -9.09 -11.13
C VAL A 42 3.42 -10.00 -10.84
N PRO A 43 3.60 -10.46 -9.60
CA PRO A 43 4.73 -11.32 -9.26
C PRO A 43 4.59 -12.70 -9.94
N GLY A 44 5.73 -13.29 -10.31
CA GLY A 44 5.78 -14.57 -11.01
C GLY A 44 7.18 -14.84 -11.57
N PRO A 45 7.40 -16.01 -12.22
CA PRO A 45 8.67 -16.35 -12.86
C PRO A 45 9.12 -15.35 -13.94
N ASP A 46 8.17 -14.62 -14.52
CA ASP A 46 8.33 -13.63 -15.59
C ASP A 46 8.31 -12.17 -15.09
N HIS A 47 8.33 -11.95 -13.76
CA HIS A 47 8.19 -10.61 -13.16
C HIS A 47 9.17 -9.58 -13.72
N ALA A 48 10.46 -9.93 -13.85
CA ALA A 48 11.47 -9.02 -14.40
C ALA A 48 11.18 -8.62 -15.86
N THR A 49 10.70 -9.57 -16.67
CA THR A 49 10.31 -9.32 -18.07
C THR A 49 9.09 -8.41 -18.13
N ARG A 50 8.06 -8.66 -17.31
CA ARG A 50 6.86 -7.80 -17.22
C ARG A 50 7.22 -6.37 -16.82
N CYS A 51 8.19 -6.21 -15.92
CA CYS A 51 8.71 -4.90 -15.53
C CYS A 51 9.45 -4.16 -16.65
N GLY A 52 10.10 -4.87 -17.58
CA GLY A 52 10.87 -4.28 -18.68
C GLY A 52 10.02 -3.93 -19.90
N ASP A 53 9.05 -4.78 -20.24
CA ASP A 53 8.29 -4.65 -21.49
C ASP A 53 7.10 -3.70 -21.33
N GLN A 54 6.34 -3.86 -20.25
CA GLN A 54 5.05 -3.20 -20.06
C GLN A 54 4.69 -3.15 -18.57
N ALA A 55 5.04 -2.05 -17.89
CA ALA A 55 4.66 -1.86 -16.49
C ALA A 55 3.13 -1.96 -16.33
N GLU A 56 2.68 -2.98 -15.61
CA GLU A 56 1.26 -3.33 -15.51
C GLU A 56 0.51 -2.42 -14.53
N ALA A 57 1.24 -1.85 -13.58
CA ALA A 57 0.76 -0.79 -12.73
C ALA A 57 1.86 0.26 -12.50
N TYR A 58 1.46 1.52 -12.43
CA TYR A 58 2.28 2.62 -11.93
C TYR A 58 1.57 3.31 -10.78
N VAL A 59 2.36 3.70 -9.79
CA VAL A 59 1.93 4.44 -8.62
C VAL A 59 2.76 5.70 -8.57
N GLU A 60 2.14 6.86 -8.63
CA GLU A 60 2.79 8.16 -8.53
C GLU A 60 1.99 9.01 -7.53
N LEU A 61 2.01 8.63 -6.25
CA LEU A 61 1.22 9.31 -5.23
C LEU A 61 1.65 10.77 -5.05
N GLY A 62 2.93 11.09 -5.27
CA GLY A 62 3.42 12.47 -5.28
C GLY A 62 2.77 13.34 -6.37
N GLU A 63 2.37 12.74 -7.49
CA GLU A 63 1.70 13.39 -8.63
C GLU A 63 0.17 13.20 -8.57
N ASN A 64 -0.36 12.60 -7.50
CA ASN A 64 -1.75 12.19 -7.37
C ASN A 64 -2.22 11.33 -8.56
N PHE A 65 -1.43 10.35 -8.97
CA PHE A 65 -1.73 9.52 -10.12
C PHE A 65 -1.49 8.03 -9.84
N ILE A 66 -2.32 7.18 -10.43
CA ILE A 66 -2.18 5.73 -10.41
C ILE A 66 -2.78 5.16 -11.69
N GLY A 67 -2.31 4.03 -12.15
CA GLY A 67 -2.89 3.39 -13.33
C GLY A 67 -2.08 2.20 -13.80
N GLY A 68 -2.27 1.84 -15.07
CA GLY A 68 -1.52 0.82 -15.80
C GLY A 68 -1.48 1.17 -17.29
N ASN A 69 -0.98 0.25 -18.11
CA ASN A 69 -0.71 0.52 -19.53
C ASN A 69 -1.86 1.17 -20.32
N GLU A 70 -3.11 0.79 -20.03
CA GLU A 70 -4.27 1.22 -20.81
C GLU A 70 -5.21 2.15 -20.03
N TYR A 71 -4.90 2.46 -18.77
CA TYR A 71 -5.78 3.23 -17.90
C TYR A 71 -4.99 4.10 -16.95
N GLY A 72 -5.31 5.40 -16.91
CA GLY A 72 -4.73 6.36 -15.96
C GLY A 72 -5.83 6.94 -15.09
N CYS A 73 -5.54 7.12 -13.80
CA CYS A 73 -6.47 7.65 -12.82
C CYS A 73 -5.86 8.80 -12.02
N SER A 74 -6.46 9.98 -12.12
CA SER A 74 -6.16 11.11 -11.26
C SER A 74 -6.77 10.90 -9.87
N ILE A 75 -5.94 10.77 -8.85
CA ILE A 75 -6.33 10.62 -7.46
C ILE A 75 -6.87 11.95 -6.94
N ARG A 76 -8.13 11.97 -6.50
CA ARG A 76 -8.77 13.15 -5.90
C ARG A 76 -8.65 13.14 -4.38
N LYS A 77 -8.66 11.95 -3.77
CA LYS A 77 -8.60 11.81 -2.32
C LYS A 77 -7.98 10.48 -1.91
N ILE A 78 -7.12 10.57 -0.88
CA ILE A 78 -6.57 9.41 -0.19
C ILE A 78 -7.20 9.34 1.20
N THR A 79 -7.77 8.19 1.56
CA THR A 79 -8.32 7.92 2.90
C THR A 79 -7.62 6.72 3.52
N ASP A 80 -6.97 6.93 4.66
CA ASP A 80 -6.43 5.84 5.48
C ASP A 80 -7.58 5.08 6.16
N LEU A 81 -7.65 3.76 5.97
CA LEU A 81 -8.72 2.95 6.58
C LEU A 81 -8.24 2.19 7.82
N ALA A 82 -7.05 1.61 7.74
CA ALA A 82 -6.39 0.85 8.80
C ALA A 82 -4.89 0.80 8.48
N PRO A 83 -4.02 0.36 9.40
CA PRO A 83 -2.62 0.12 9.08
C PRO A 83 -2.47 -0.75 7.82
N GLY A 84 -1.70 -0.26 6.84
CA GLY A 84 -1.51 -0.95 5.56
C GLY A 84 -2.73 -0.97 4.64
N ARG A 85 -3.79 -0.20 4.89
CA ARG A 85 -4.99 -0.16 4.04
C ARG A 85 -5.40 1.27 3.75
N MET A 86 -5.50 1.61 2.47
CA MET A 86 -5.91 2.93 2.02
C MET A 86 -6.92 2.84 0.88
N LYS A 87 -7.86 3.78 0.87
CA LYS A 87 -8.82 3.98 -0.21
C LYS A 87 -8.39 5.18 -1.04
N LEU A 88 -8.38 5.03 -2.35
CA LEU A 88 -8.25 6.12 -3.30
C LEU A 88 -9.63 6.41 -3.89
N GLU A 89 -10.00 7.69 -3.91
CA GLU A 89 -11.10 8.17 -4.74
C GLU A 89 -10.43 8.82 -5.96
N ALA A 90 -10.61 8.23 -7.13
CA ALA A 90 -9.90 8.61 -8.34
C ALA A 90 -10.86 8.83 -9.51
N GLN A 91 -10.43 9.65 -10.45
CA GLN A 91 -11.10 9.87 -11.72
C GLN A 91 -10.24 9.25 -12.81
N CYS A 92 -10.75 8.20 -13.44
CA CYS A 92 -10.04 7.45 -14.46
C CYS A 92 -10.50 7.84 -15.86
N ASP A 93 -9.55 8.00 -16.76
CA ASP A 93 -9.84 8.19 -18.17
C ASP A 93 -10.18 6.83 -18.78
N ASP A 94 -11.38 6.71 -19.33
CA ASP A 94 -11.80 5.55 -20.10
C ASP A 94 -11.68 5.91 -21.58
N ALA A 95 -10.65 5.35 -22.23
CA ALA A 95 -10.38 5.57 -23.64
C ALA A 95 -11.54 5.17 -24.56
N GLN A 96 -12.50 4.36 -24.08
CA GLN A 96 -13.63 3.88 -24.88
C GLN A 96 -14.92 4.70 -24.72
N THR A 97 -15.09 5.45 -23.63
CA THR A 97 -16.38 6.09 -23.32
C THR A 97 -16.36 7.61 -23.34
N GLU A 98 -15.20 8.24 -23.65
CA GLU A 98 -14.96 9.69 -23.67
C GLU A 98 -15.35 10.43 -22.38
N LYS A 99 -15.77 9.70 -21.34
CA LYS A 99 -16.26 10.25 -20.08
C LYS A 99 -15.41 9.71 -18.94
N PRO A 100 -14.79 10.60 -18.16
CA PRO A 100 -14.02 10.16 -17.01
C PRO A 100 -14.92 9.45 -16.00
N LYS A 101 -14.48 8.31 -15.51
CA LYS A 101 -15.21 7.48 -14.56
C LYS A 101 -14.64 7.66 -13.16
N ASN A 102 -15.51 7.91 -12.19
CA ASN A 102 -15.10 7.93 -10.79
C ASN A 102 -14.96 6.50 -10.28
N GLU A 103 -13.78 6.16 -9.78
CA GLU A 103 -13.46 4.86 -9.22
C GLU A 103 -13.04 4.98 -7.75
N LEU A 104 -13.43 3.98 -6.97
CA LEU A 104 -12.95 3.78 -5.61
C LEU A 104 -11.98 2.61 -5.65
N ILE A 105 -10.71 2.87 -5.35
CA ILE A 105 -9.66 1.85 -5.37
C ILE A 105 -9.25 1.56 -3.91
N LEU A 106 -9.06 0.29 -3.59
CA LEU A 106 -8.54 -0.17 -2.31
C LEU A 106 -7.14 -0.73 -2.52
N LEU A 107 -6.17 -0.14 -1.84
CA LEU A 107 -4.83 -0.68 -1.74
C LEU A 107 -4.64 -1.32 -0.37
N LYS A 108 -4.12 -2.54 -0.35
CA LYS A 108 -3.73 -3.24 0.87
C LYS A 108 -2.26 -3.66 0.78
N ARG A 109 -1.47 -3.25 1.76
CA ARG A 109 -0.10 -3.71 1.96
C ARG A 109 -0.09 -5.22 2.14
N ILE A 110 0.85 -5.88 1.47
CA ILE A 110 1.21 -7.27 1.74
C ILE A 110 2.57 -7.28 2.44
N ASP A 111 3.57 -6.60 1.87
CA ASP A 111 4.88 -6.34 2.50
C ASP A 111 5.40 -4.92 2.13
N ASP A 112 6.73 -4.70 2.16
CA ASP A 112 7.35 -3.40 1.85
C ASP A 112 7.41 -3.06 0.36
N TYR A 113 7.28 -4.07 -0.49
CA TYR A 113 7.43 -3.98 -1.95
C TYR A 113 6.21 -4.54 -2.69
N THR A 114 5.25 -5.14 -1.98
CA THR A 114 4.05 -5.73 -2.59
C THR A 114 2.76 -5.19 -1.97
N PHE A 115 1.74 -5.04 -2.82
CA PHE A 115 0.40 -4.66 -2.40
C PHE A 115 -0.67 -5.33 -3.26
N SER A 116 -1.89 -5.43 -2.73
CA SER A 116 -3.06 -5.81 -3.52
C SER A 116 -3.85 -4.56 -3.93
N TRP A 117 -4.19 -4.45 -5.20
CA TRP A 117 -5.13 -3.48 -5.77
C TRP A 117 -6.49 -4.14 -5.96
N SER A 118 -7.56 -3.56 -5.45
CA SER A 118 -8.93 -3.94 -5.83
C SER A 118 -9.82 -2.72 -6.05
N GLN A 119 -10.89 -2.88 -6.82
CA GLN A 119 -11.92 -1.85 -6.94
C GLN A 119 -12.96 -2.04 -5.84
N ILE A 120 -13.53 -0.95 -5.33
CA ILE A 120 -14.69 -0.96 -4.45
C ILE A 120 -15.91 -0.60 -5.31
N THR A 121 -16.82 -1.55 -5.46
CA THR A 121 -18.10 -1.35 -6.16
C THR A 121 -19.25 -1.66 -5.20
N ARG A 122 -20.23 -0.75 -5.10
CA ARG A 122 -21.42 -0.90 -4.23
C ARG A 122 -21.09 -1.27 -2.77
N GLY A 123 -19.98 -0.73 -2.25
CA GLY A 123 -19.52 -0.98 -0.87
C GLY A 123 -18.72 -2.26 -0.66
N ALA A 124 -18.57 -3.12 -1.67
CA ALA A 124 -17.77 -4.34 -1.61
C ALA A 124 -16.51 -4.22 -2.48
N SER A 125 -15.43 -4.88 -2.05
CA SER A 125 -14.20 -4.97 -2.84
C SER A 125 -14.31 -6.11 -3.85
N THR A 126 -13.86 -5.89 -5.08
CA THR A 126 -13.59 -6.97 -6.05
C THR A 126 -12.44 -7.86 -5.56
N ALA A 127 -12.20 -8.97 -6.26
CA ALA A 127 -10.94 -9.68 -6.17
C ALA A 127 -9.77 -8.71 -6.46
N GLY A 128 -8.72 -8.79 -5.66
CA GLY A 128 -7.56 -7.92 -5.80
C GLY A 128 -6.48 -8.57 -6.65
N VAL A 129 -5.78 -7.75 -7.43
CA VAL A 129 -4.55 -8.13 -8.14
C VAL A 129 -3.37 -7.78 -7.24
N THR A 130 -2.43 -8.71 -7.09
CA THR A 130 -1.20 -8.46 -6.33
C THR A 130 -0.14 -7.92 -7.27
N PHE A 131 0.51 -6.83 -6.85
CA PHE A 131 1.58 -6.16 -7.57
C PHE A 131 2.84 -6.12 -6.71
N ALA A 132 3.98 -6.36 -7.34
CA ALA A 132 5.30 -6.30 -6.72
C ALA A 132 6.16 -5.24 -7.41
N TYR A 133 6.91 -4.48 -6.61
CA TYR A 133 7.76 -3.39 -7.08
C TYR A 133 8.79 -3.91 -8.07
N CYS A 134 8.92 -3.22 -9.20
CA CYS A 134 9.88 -3.62 -10.21
C CYS A 134 11.33 -3.37 -9.77
N PRO A 135 12.29 -4.15 -10.28
CA PRO A 135 13.72 -3.95 -10.04
C PRO A 135 14.22 -2.55 -10.44
N GLU A 136 15.29 -2.09 -9.79
CA GLU A 136 15.78 -0.69 -9.90
C GLU A 136 16.20 -0.27 -11.31
N ASP A 137 16.66 -1.20 -12.15
CA ASP A 137 16.97 -0.94 -13.55
C ASP A 137 15.71 -0.61 -14.38
N ALA A 138 14.61 -1.32 -14.14
CA ALA A 138 13.30 -1.00 -14.73
C ALA A 138 12.77 0.34 -14.19
N GLN A 139 12.88 0.58 -12.88
CA GLN A 139 12.48 1.85 -12.26
C GLN A 139 13.25 3.04 -12.85
N ARG A 140 14.57 2.89 -13.02
CA ARG A 140 15.43 3.93 -13.62
C ARG A 140 14.99 4.23 -15.05
N THR A 141 14.83 3.19 -15.87
CA THR A 141 14.37 3.32 -17.26
C THR A 141 13.03 4.05 -17.34
N TYR A 142 12.08 3.69 -16.46
CA TYR A 142 10.79 4.37 -16.37
C TYR A 142 10.95 5.87 -16.04
N ARG A 143 11.71 6.22 -15.01
CA ARG A 143 11.94 7.63 -14.62
C ARG A 143 12.57 8.45 -15.74
N GLU A 144 13.56 7.88 -16.43
CA GLU A 144 14.23 8.54 -17.56
C GLU A 144 13.27 8.76 -18.74
N ASN A 145 12.45 7.76 -19.07
CA ASN A 145 11.44 7.88 -20.13
C ASN A 145 10.34 8.89 -19.76
N SER A 146 9.85 8.86 -18.53
CA SER A 146 8.85 9.80 -18.03
C SER A 146 9.37 11.25 -18.00
N ALA A 147 10.63 11.45 -17.60
CA ALA A 147 11.26 12.77 -17.64
C ALA A 147 11.36 13.29 -19.08
N ARG A 148 11.84 12.47 -20.02
CA ARG A 148 11.91 12.83 -21.44
C ARG A 148 10.53 13.17 -22.01
N ALA A 149 9.51 12.37 -21.71
CA ALA A 149 8.14 12.64 -22.17
C ALA A 149 7.56 13.95 -21.58
N LYS A 150 7.87 14.27 -20.32
CA LYS A 150 7.47 15.55 -19.70
C LYS A 150 8.16 16.73 -20.39
N GLU A 151 9.44 16.62 -20.72
CA GLU A 151 10.16 17.66 -21.47
C GLU A 151 9.62 17.85 -22.89
N GLU A 152 9.28 16.76 -23.59
CA GLU A 152 8.69 16.82 -24.93
C GLU A 152 7.33 17.51 -24.92
N LYS A 153 6.45 17.13 -23.98
CA LYS A 153 5.15 17.79 -23.78
C LYS A 153 5.29 19.27 -23.43
N ALA A 154 6.31 19.65 -22.65
CA ALA A 154 6.58 21.05 -22.31
C ALA A 154 7.08 21.88 -23.51
N LYS A 155 7.65 21.24 -24.53
CA LYS A 155 8.13 21.88 -25.76
C LYS A 155 7.05 21.99 -26.83
N GLU A 156 5.93 21.29 -26.68
CA GLU A 156 4.80 21.35 -27.61
C GLU A 156 4.11 22.73 -27.48
N PRO A 157 4.12 23.59 -28.52
CA PRO A 157 3.49 24.90 -28.42
C PRO A 157 1.99 24.71 -28.23
N THR A 158 1.43 25.33 -27.18
CA THR A 158 -0.01 25.35 -26.93
C THR A 158 -0.72 25.95 -28.15
N GLN A 159 -1.21 25.11 -29.06
CA GLN A 159 -2.11 25.54 -30.11
C GLN A 159 -3.40 26.00 -29.43
N LYS A 160 -3.52 27.32 -29.24
CA LYS A 160 -4.79 27.96 -28.91
C LYS A 160 -5.75 27.68 -30.07
N GLN A 161 -6.76 26.85 -29.83
CA GLN A 161 -8.02 26.90 -30.57
C GLN A 161 -8.87 28.05 -30.04
#